data_AF-A0A1I0VXZ2-F1
#
_entry.id   AF-A0A1I0VXZ2-F1
#
_cell.length_a   1.000
_cell.length_b   1.000
_cell.length_c   1.000
_cell.angle_alpha   90.00
_cell.angle_beta   90.00
_cell.angle_gamma   90.00
#
_symmetry.space_group_name_H-M   'P 1'
#
loop_
_entity.id
_entity.type
_entity.pdbx_description
1 polymer ?
#
loop_
_entity_poly.entity_id
_entity_poly.type
_entity_poly.pdbx_seq_one_letter_code
_entity_poly.pdbx_strand_id
1 'polypeptide(L)'
;MAVFSSPNRDAAAYPFQSLFVPFPFVCFSLALVTDIAYFMTSDIMWQNFSSWLLFAGLLFGAIGLLAGLLDFIRPRTRPLRPAFATTLLYIVILAIAFINSFVHARDGWTAVVPYGLALSAVTFVLLLLAAAASSRKYARLAWRV
;
A
#
# COMPACT_ATOMS: atom_id res chain seq x y z
N MET A 1 40.58 -4.67 -32.88
CA MET A 1 39.88 -5.04 -31.64
C MET A 1 39.44 -3.77 -30.91
N ALA A 2 38.27 -3.24 -31.24
CA ALA A 2 37.64 -2.21 -30.43
C ALA A 2 36.79 -2.93 -29.38
N VAL A 3 37.33 -3.05 -28.17
CA VAL A 3 36.55 -3.50 -27.02
C VAL A 3 35.57 -2.36 -26.72
N PHE A 4 34.33 -2.49 -27.19
CA PHE A 4 33.24 -1.66 -26.72
C PHE A 4 33.08 -1.93 -25.22
N SER A 5 33.77 -1.12 -24.41
CA SER A 5 33.37 -0.86 -23.03
C SER A 5 31.94 -0.35 -23.12
N SER A 6 30.97 -1.24 -22.86
CA SER A 6 29.59 -0.82 -22.66
C SER A 6 29.63 0.16 -21.50
N PRO A 7 29.27 1.45 -21.68
CA PRO A 7 29.14 2.36 -20.56
C PRO A 7 28.15 1.68 -19.64
N ASN A 8 28.65 1.30 -18.46
CA ASN A 8 27.94 0.66 -17.37
C ASN A 8 26.42 0.92 -17.48
N ARG A 9 25.71 -0.03 -18.11
CA ARG A 9 24.26 -0.09 -18.07
C ARG A 9 23.95 -0.38 -16.61
N ASP A 10 23.89 0.67 -15.80
CA ASP A 10 23.38 0.60 -14.45
C ASP A 10 21.97 0.01 -14.59
N ALA A 11 21.87 -1.31 -14.43
CA ALA A 11 20.60 -2.00 -14.37
C ALA A 11 19.83 -1.26 -13.27
N ALA A 12 18.80 -0.54 -13.68
CA ALA A 12 18.04 0.30 -12.77
C ALA A 12 17.53 -0.62 -11.66
N ALA A 13 18.09 -0.46 -10.46
CA ALA A 13 17.86 -1.41 -9.40
C ALA A 13 16.38 -1.32 -9.01
N TYR A 14 15.71 -2.48 -8.97
CA TYR A 14 14.32 -2.53 -8.52
C TYR A 14 14.24 -1.98 -7.09
N PRO A 15 13.37 -0.99 -6.83
CA PRO A 15 13.24 -0.40 -5.51
C PRO A 15 12.73 -1.46 -4.53
N PHE A 16 13.33 -1.54 -3.35
CA PHE A 16 12.90 -2.49 -2.33
C PHE A 16 11.47 -2.22 -1.88
N GLN A 17 11.02 -0.96 -1.93
CA GLN A 17 9.64 -0.60 -1.64
C GLN A 17 8.63 -1.41 -2.48
N SER A 18 8.94 -1.72 -3.74
CA SER A 18 8.03 -2.46 -4.62
C SER A 18 7.76 -3.90 -4.17
N LEU A 19 8.64 -4.48 -3.33
CA LEU A 19 8.43 -5.80 -2.76
C LEU A 19 7.38 -5.79 -1.65
N PHE A 20 7.25 -4.67 -0.92
CA PHE A 20 6.40 -4.59 0.26
C PHE A 20 5.03 -3.94 0.01
N VAL A 21 4.93 -3.02 -0.96
CA VAL A 21 3.67 -2.33 -1.30
C VAL A 21 2.48 -3.25 -1.66
N PRO A 22 2.66 -4.44 -2.27
CA PRO A 22 1.54 -5.35 -2.53
C PRO A 22 0.86 -5.88 -1.26
N PHE A 23 1.60 -6.04 -0.15
CA PHE A 23 1.05 -6.61 1.08
C PHE A 23 -0.06 -5.74 1.70
N PRO A 24 0.17 -4.43 1.98
CA PRO A 24 -0.90 -3.54 2.43
C PRO A 24 -2.09 -3.47 1.48
N PHE A 25 -1.82 -3.51 0.16
CA PHE A 25 -2.88 -3.47 -0.84
C PHE A 25 -3.84 -4.66 -0.66
N VAL A 26 -3.30 -5.88 -0.57
CA VAL A 26 -4.12 -7.08 -0.37
C VAL A 26 -4.79 -7.06 1.01
N CYS A 27 -4.06 -6.71 2.06
CA CYS A 27 -4.59 -6.71 3.43
C CYS A 27 -5.77 -5.75 3.61
N PHE A 28 -5.63 -4.49 3.17
CA PHE A 28 -6.70 -3.50 3.32
C PHE A 28 -7.88 -3.77 2.37
N SER A 29 -7.64 -4.39 1.22
CA SER A 29 -8.73 -4.85 0.34
C SER A 29 -9.54 -5.97 1.00
N LEU A 30 -8.87 -6.95 1.59
CA LEU A 30 -9.54 -8.04 2.32
C LEU A 30 -10.23 -7.53 3.58
N ALA A 31 -9.66 -6.54 4.28
CA ALA A 31 -10.28 -5.93 5.46
C ALA A 31 -11.64 -5.31 5.12
N LEU A 32 -11.75 -4.62 3.97
CA LEU A 32 -13.03 -4.12 3.49
C LEU A 32 -14.04 -5.26 3.25
N VAL A 33 -13.60 -6.34 2.61
CA VAL A 33 -14.47 -7.50 2.31
C VAL A 33 -14.97 -8.13 3.61
N THR A 34 -14.11 -8.27 4.62
CA THR A 34 -14.49 -8.85 5.90
C THR A 34 -15.34 -7.91 6.75
N ASP A 35 -15.16 -6.59 6.63
CA ASP A 35 -16.06 -5.62 7.25
C ASP A 35 -17.47 -5.67 6.65
N ILE A 36 -17.58 -5.85 5.33
CA ILE A 36 -18.87 -6.06 4.65
C ILE A 36 -19.49 -7.38 5.11
N ALA A 37 -18.70 -8.45 5.24
CA ALA A 37 -19.17 -9.73 5.76
C ALA A 37 -19.67 -9.62 7.21
N TYR A 38 -18.96 -8.87 8.06
CA TYR A 38 -19.41 -8.58 9.43
C TYR A 38 -20.73 -7.80 9.44
N PHE A 39 -20.88 -6.79 8.58
CA PHE A 39 -22.12 -6.03 8.45
C PHE A 39 -23.32 -6.91 8.03
N MET A 40 -23.08 -7.92 7.19
CA MET A 40 -24.14 -8.83 6.71
C MET A 40 -24.48 -9.94 7.70
N THR A 41 -23.49 -10.54 8.36
CA THR A 41 -23.69 -11.76 9.16
C THR A 41 -23.61 -11.52 10.67
N SER A 42 -23.04 -10.39 11.12
CA SER A 42 -22.80 -10.06 12.54
C SER A 42 -21.89 -11.05 13.30
N ASP A 43 -21.14 -11.90 12.60
CA ASP A 43 -20.22 -12.86 13.23
C ASP A 43 -18.92 -12.19 13.69
N ILE A 44 -18.60 -12.32 14.98
CA ILE A 44 -17.39 -11.76 15.60
C ILE A 44 -16.08 -12.26 14.94
N MET A 45 -16.11 -13.43 14.29
CA MET A 45 -14.97 -13.95 13.54
C MET A 45 -14.50 -12.98 12.44
N TRP A 46 -15.43 -12.34 11.73
CA TRP A 46 -15.10 -11.39 10.67
C TRP A 46 -14.43 -10.13 11.21
N GLN A 47 -14.92 -9.61 12.34
CA GLN A 47 -14.31 -8.47 13.02
C GLN A 47 -12.86 -8.79 13.43
N ASN A 48 -12.62 -9.98 14.02
CA ASN A 48 -11.27 -10.40 14.39
C ASN A 48 -10.35 -10.50 13.16
N PHE A 49 -10.86 -11.04 12.05
CA PHE A 49 -10.10 -11.15 10.82
C PHE A 49 -9.72 -9.78 10.25
N SER A 50 -10.65 -8.82 10.23
CA SER A 50 -10.38 -7.43 9.85
C SER A 50 -9.29 -6.80 10.71
N SER A 51 -9.35 -6.98 12.04
CA SER A 51 -8.34 -6.45 12.97
C SER A 51 -6.94 -6.99 12.69
N TRP A 52 -6.81 -8.30 12.43
CA TRP A 52 -5.53 -8.93 12.07
C TRP A 52 -5.02 -8.49 10.69
N LEU A 53 -5.90 -8.34 9.71
CA LEU A 53 -5.55 -7.83 8.39
C LEU A 53 -5.06 -6.38 8.45
N LEU A 54 -5.73 -5.51 9.22
CA LEU A 54 -5.30 -4.12 9.42
C LEU A 54 -3.91 -4.08 10.06
N PHE A 55 -3.69 -4.89 11.11
CA PHE A 55 -2.40 -4.99 11.77
C PHE A 55 -1.28 -5.46 10.81
N ALA A 56 -1.51 -6.55 10.07
CA ALA A 56 -0.55 -7.07 9.10
C ALA A 56 -0.26 -6.07 7.98
N GLY A 57 -1.32 -5.45 7.42
CA GLY A 57 -1.20 -4.43 6.39
C GLY A 57 -0.41 -3.21 6.85
N LEU A 58 -0.60 -2.76 8.09
CA LEU A 58 0.18 -1.67 8.68
C LEU A 58 1.64 -2.06 8.92
N LEU A 59 1.91 -3.28 9.41
CA LEU A 59 3.26 -3.76 9.64
C LEU A 59 4.09 -3.81 8.34
N PHE A 60 3.58 -4.49 7.32
CA PHE A 60 4.24 -4.52 6.01
C PHE A 60 4.24 -3.15 5.34
N GLY A 61 3.23 -2.33 5.61
CA GLY A 61 3.14 -0.97 5.10
C GLY A 61 4.25 -0.07 5.62
N ALA A 62 4.52 -0.15 6.92
CA ALA A 62 5.62 0.54 7.58
C ALA A 62 6.98 0.06 7.08
N ILE A 63 7.17 -1.25 6.91
CA ILE A 63 8.41 -1.80 6.31
C ILE A 63 8.58 -1.28 4.88
N GLY A 64 7.51 -1.23 4.09
CA GLY A 64 7.55 -0.65 2.74
C GLY A 64 7.89 0.83 2.72
N LEU A 65 7.44 1.61 3.71
CA LEU A 65 7.78 3.02 3.86
C LEU A 65 9.27 3.19 4.21
N LEU A 66 9.79 2.39 5.14
CA LEU A 66 11.23 2.36 5.47
C LEU A 66 12.08 1.95 4.25
N ALA A 67 11.66 0.93 3.51
CA ALA A 67 12.31 0.52 2.27
C ALA A 67 12.34 1.66 1.24
N GLY A 68 11.23 2.40 1.11
CA GLY A 68 11.16 3.60 0.27
C GLY A 68 12.15 4.69 0.69
N LEU A 69 12.33 4.89 2.00
CA LEU A 69 13.32 5.83 2.54
C LEU A 69 14.76 5.38 2.25
N LEU A 70 15.05 4.09 2.33
CA LEU A 70 16.35 3.54 1.92
C LEU A 70 16.59 3.70 0.42
N ASP A 71 15.54 3.52 -0.39
CA ASP A 71 15.59 3.74 -1.83
C ASP A 71 15.88 5.21 -2.18
N PHE A 72 15.53 6.18 -1.31
CA PHE A 72 15.90 7.59 -1.50
C PHE A 72 17.42 7.84 -1.43
N ILE A 73 18.15 7.05 -0.66
CA ILE A 73 19.60 7.15 -0.49
C ILE A 73 20.35 6.58 -1.71
N ARG A 74 19.78 5.58 -2.40
CA ARG A 74 20.43 4.90 -3.54
C ARG A 74 20.24 5.64 -4.87
N PRO A 75 21.28 6.24 -5.48
CA PRO A 75 21.13 7.01 -6.73
C PRO A 75 20.62 6.18 -7.92
N ARG A 76 20.97 4.87 -7.96
CA ARG A 76 20.59 3.91 -9.01
C ARG A 76 19.09 3.61 -9.11
N THR A 77 18.28 3.93 -8.09
CA THR A 77 16.82 3.71 -8.12
C THR A 77 16.04 4.90 -8.67
N ARG A 78 16.68 6.07 -8.86
CA ARG A 78 16.04 7.34 -9.30
C ARG A 78 15.03 7.19 -10.44
N PRO A 79 15.30 6.47 -11.55
CA PRO A 79 14.34 6.39 -12.66
C PRO A 79 13.06 5.64 -12.33
N LEU A 80 13.08 4.71 -11.36
CA LEU A 80 11.93 3.89 -10.95
C LEU A 80 11.23 4.40 -9.68
N ARG A 81 11.74 5.47 -9.05
CA ARG A 81 11.15 6.00 -7.81
C ARG A 81 9.70 6.45 -8.02
N PRO A 82 8.79 6.20 -7.07
CA PRO A 82 7.44 6.77 -7.10
C PRO A 82 7.50 8.30 -7.10
N ALA A 83 6.48 8.95 -7.69
CA ALA A 83 6.37 10.40 -7.61
C ALA A 83 6.13 10.82 -6.15
N PHE A 84 6.63 12.00 -5.75
CA PHE A 84 6.45 12.50 -4.38
C PHE A 84 4.97 12.50 -3.95
N ALA A 85 4.06 12.88 -4.85
CA ALA A 85 2.62 12.84 -4.62
C ALA A 85 2.10 11.42 -4.33
N THR A 86 2.62 10.39 -5.02
CA THR A 86 2.26 8.99 -4.78
C THR A 86 2.78 8.50 -3.43
N THR A 87 3.99 8.90 -3.05
CA THR A 87 4.56 8.59 -1.73
C THR A 87 3.75 9.24 -0.60
N LEU A 88 3.37 10.52 -0.76
CA LEU A 88 2.53 11.23 0.20
C LEU A 88 1.16 10.57 0.33
N LEU A 89 0.54 10.19 -0.79
CA LEU A 89 -0.74 9.47 -0.79
C LEU A 89 -0.63 8.14 -0.04
N TYR A 90 0.47 7.40 -0.22
CA TYR A 90 0.71 6.16 0.50
C TYR A 90 0.83 6.36 2.02
N ILE A 91 1.49 7.44 2.47
CA ILE A 91 1.55 7.81 3.90
C ILE A 91 0.14 8.11 4.43
N VAL A 92 -0.67 8.85 3.68
CA VAL A 92 -2.06 9.16 4.06
C VAL A 92 -2.89 7.87 4.18
N ILE A 93 -2.74 6.93 3.25
CA ILE A 93 -3.42 5.62 3.30
C ILE A 93 -3.06 4.88 4.59
N LEU A 94 -1.77 4.80 4.93
CA LEU A 94 -1.33 4.14 6.16
C LEU A 94 -1.85 4.84 7.42
N ALA A 95 -1.89 6.18 7.42
CA ALA A 95 -2.44 6.94 8.55
C ALA A 95 -3.94 6.65 8.75
N ILE A 96 -4.73 6.59 7.67
CA ILE A 96 -6.15 6.26 7.73
C ILE A 96 -6.35 4.82 8.19
N ALA A 97 -5.58 3.87 7.67
CA ALA A 97 -5.63 2.47 8.10
C ALA A 97 -5.23 2.31 9.58
N PHE A 98 -4.29 3.12 10.07
CA PHE A 98 -3.89 3.14 11.47
C PHE A 98 -5.02 3.62 12.38
N ILE A 99 -5.71 4.71 11.99
CA ILE A 99 -6.92 5.17 12.68
C ILE A 99 -8.00 4.08 12.65
N ASN A 100 -8.16 3.40 11.52
CA ASN A 100 -9.12 2.32 11.37
C ASN A 100 -8.83 1.14 12.33
N SER A 101 -7.55 0.83 12.54
CA SER A 101 -7.13 -0.20 13.51
C SER A 101 -7.53 0.16 14.95
N PHE A 102 -7.54 1.44 15.33
CA PHE A 102 -8.05 1.86 16.64
C PHE A 102 -9.58 1.80 16.73
N VAL A 103 -10.29 2.03 15.64
CA VAL A 103 -11.74 1.88 15.61
C VAL A 103 -12.12 0.40 15.79
N HIS A 104 -11.40 -0.50 15.13
CA HIS A 104 -11.56 -1.96 15.26
C HIS A 104 -11.12 -2.53 16.61
N ALA A 105 -10.33 -1.78 17.38
CA ALA A 105 -9.94 -2.15 18.74
C ALA A 105 -11.08 -1.94 19.78
N ARG A 106 -12.21 -1.36 19.36
CA ARG A 106 -13.42 -1.26 20.19
C ARG A 106 -14.15 -2.60 20.24
N ASP A 107 -15.07 -2.73 21.19
CA ASP A 107 -15.87 -3.94 21.35
C ASP A 107 -17.22 -3.86 20.63
N GLY A 108 -17.64 -5.01 20.13
CA GLY A 108 -18.95 -5.24 19.53
C GLY A 108 -19.19 -4.48 18.22
N TRP A 109 -20.48 -4.28 17.93
CA TRP A 109 -20.96 -3.75 16.65
C TRP A 109 -20.31 -2.42 16.22
N THR A 110 -20.01 -1.55 17.20
CA THR A 110 -19.44 -0.21 16.95
C THR A 110 -17.98 -0.21 16.51
N ALA A 111 -17.31 -1.36 16.59
CA ALA A 111 -15.94 -1.54 16.12
C ALA A 111 -15.85 -1.54 14.58
N VAL A 112 -16.91 -1.96 13.90
CA VAL A 112 -16.97 -2.03 12.44
C VAL A 112 -17.96 -1.01 11.89
N VAL A 113 -19.16 -0.90 12.48
CA VAL A 113 -20.24 -0.08 11.92
C VAL A 113 -20.51 1.15 12.79
N PRO A 114 -20.64 2.36 12.23
CA PRO A 114 -20.48 2.72 10.81
C PRO A 114 -19.03 3.11 10.43
N TYR A 115 -18.20 3.47 11.42
CA TYR A 115 -16.94 4.16 11.18
C TYR A 115 -15.83 3.25 10.63
N GLY A 116 -15.73 2.00 11.09
CA GLY A 116 -14.71 1.05 10.63
C GLY A 116 -14.89 0.73 9.13
N LEU A 117 -16.11 0.39 8.74
CA LEU A 117 -16.51 0.14 7.35
C LEU A 117 -16.24 1.36 6.45
N ALA A 118 -16.60 2.56 6.90
CA ALA A 118 -16.34 3.79 6.15
C ALA A 118 -14.83 4.04 5.97
N LEU A 119 -14.03 3.85 7.02
CA LEU A 119 -12.57 4.00 6.96
C LEU A 119 -11.93 2.95 6.05
N SER A 120 -12.37 1.69 6.12
CA SER A 120 -11.93 0.63 5.21
C SER A 120 -12.25 0.98 3.75
N ALA A 121 -13.46 1.49 3.49
CA ALA A 121 -13.88 1.87 2.13
C ALA A 121 -13.03 3.03 1.59
N VAL A 122 -12.82 4.08 2.39
CA VAL A 122 -11.94 5.20 2.03
C VAL A 122 -10.50 4.72 1.78
N THR A 123 -9.96 3.86 2.65
CA THR A 123 -8.61 3.29 2.50
C THR A 123 -8.48 2.53 1.19
N PHE A 124 -9.46 1.69 0.86
CA PHE A 124 -9.48 0.91 -0.38
C PHE A 124 -9.56 1.81 -1.64
N VAL A 125 -10.43 2.83 -1.63
CA VAL A 125 -10.53 3.79 -2.74
C VAL A 125 -9.20 4.52 -2.96
N LEU A 126 -8.54 4.98 -1.88
CA LEU A 126 -7.25 5.65 -1.98
C LEU A 126 -6.15 4.71 -2.51
N LEU A 127 -6.17 3.43 -2.12
CA LEU A 127 -5.26 2.41 -2.69
C LEU A 127 -5.45 2.26 -4.21
N LEU A 128 -6.70 2.20 -4.68
CA LEU A 128 -6.99 2.13 -6.12
C LEU A 128 -6.48 3.38 -6.85
N LEU A 129 -6.65 4.57 -6.27
CA LEU A 129 -6.11 5.81 -6.83
C LEU A 129 -4.58 5.80 -6.88
N ALA A 130 -3.92 5.30 -5.84
CA ALA A 130 -2.46 5.15 -5.81
C ALA A 130 -1.96 4.17 -6.88
N ALA A 131 -2.63 3.03 -7.05
CA ALA A 131 -2.32 2.04 -8.09
C ALA A 131 -2.57 2.59 -9.51
N ALA A 132 -3.66 3.34 -9.71
CA ALA A 132 -3.94 4.00 -10.97
C ALA A 132 -2.90 5.10 -11.31
N ALA A 133 -2.47 5.87 -10.30
CA ALA A 133 -1.43 6.88 -10.49
C ALA A 133 -0.06 6.25 -10.82
N SER A 134 0.28 5.12 -10.20
CA SER A 134 1.55 4.43 -10.46
C SER A 134 1.58 3.79 -11.85
N SER A 135 0.51 3.07 -12.25
CA SER A 135 0.40 2.42 -13.56
C SER A 135 0.48 3.42 -14.72
N ARG A 136 -0.14 4.60 -14.61
CA ARG A 136 -0.03 5.69 -15.61
C ARG A 136 1.40 6.19 -15.80
N LYS A 137 2.26 6.07 -14.77
CA LYS A 137 3.68 6.45 -14.87
C LYS A 137 4.47 5.41 -15.68
N TYR A 138 4.25 4.13 -15.39
CA TYR A 138 4.89 3.02 -16.12
C TYR A 138 4.44 2.95 -17.59
N ALA A 139 3.15 3.15 -17.86
CA ALA A 139 2.65 3.24 -19.23
C ALA A 139 3.34 4.37 -20.01
N ARG A 140 3.46 5.58 -19.43
CA ARG A 140 4.16 6.69 -20.11
C ARG A 140 5.65 6.44 -20.36
N LEU A 141 6.31 5.59 -19.57
CA LEU A 141 7.70 5.20 -19.77
C LEU A 141 7.84 4.13 -20.87
N ALA A 142 6.91 3.16 -20.92
CA ALA A 142 6.91 2.11 -21.94
C ALA A 142 6.67 2.65 -23.36
N TRP A 143 5.85 3.69 -23.51
CA TRP A 143 5.52 4.31 -24.81
C TRP A 143 6.54 5.37 -25.27
N ARG A 144 7.63 5.57 -24.53
CA ARG A 144 8.73 6.50 -24.90
C ARG A 144 9.94 5.79 -25.53
N VAL A 145 9.83 4.48 -25.75
CA VAL A 145 10.79 3.64 -26.49
C VAL A 145 10.24 3.42 -27.88
#